data_AF-A0A1V3PUQ3-F1
#
_entry.id   AF-A0A1V3PUQ3-F1
#
_cell.length_a   1.000
_cell.length_b   1.000
_cell.length_c   1.000
_cell.angle_alpha   90.00
_cell.angle_beta   90.00
_cell.angle_gamma   90.00
#
_symmetry.space_group_name_H-M   'P 1'
#
loop_
_entity.id
_entity.type
_entity.pdbx_description
1 polymer ?
#
loop_
_entity_poly.entity_id
_entity_poly.type
_entity_poly.pdbx_seq_one_letter_code
_entity_poly.pdbx_strand_id
1 'polypeptide(L)'
;MKKFSGLIAATLSLMFAATAPAAAPDAQKTRTYIDHAWSTLTRSMDDCSALADSKVGTRPLLYLPADLPQPPGLDAIVRHCHVDVRVLPQVIRQLGDFQPARLPRQGLLYLPNPYVVPGGFFNEMYGWDSYFIVLGLVADHREALARGMVDNALFEVAHYGAVLNANRSYYLTRSQPPFLSSMIRAVLDDPASFPDQAAATAWLRQAYPQAVRDHATWTRPEHRAGDTGLARYYGYGGPSPVLEMQDSDYLRGVIDWLLAHPRQDPGYLIKASQHPDAAEVATLKKTSCDVQASIVCAGAWSKGYRLRADYFLGDRAMRESGFDTTFRMGPFGGSTHHYAPVDLNSLLYRYERDLHDFAVRLGLSADAKRWTAAAEARRKAIDRYLWRADRGMYMDYDFVAGKPSDYNFVSSYYPLWAGAASPEQAASLRNKLPLFERKGGLQMSDHDSGAQWDAPFGWAPTNWLAIKGLDDYGFHADARRLAREFTATIDRSFAADGTIREKYNMASGNADVKISAGYKANVIGFGWSNGVYLKLQGLLQKP
;
A
#
# COMPACT_ATOMS: atom_id res chain seq x y z
N MET A 1 -87.74 -7.57 5.25
CA MET A 1 -86.34 -7.55 5.73
C MET A 1 -85.43 -7.96 4.59
N LYS A 2 -84.76 -6.99 3.97
CA LYS A 2 -83.74 -7.16 2.92
C LYS A 2 -82.52 -6.34 3.36
N LYS A 3 -81.32 -6.91 3.28
CA LYS A 3 -80.13 -6.20 2.77
C LYS A 3 -79.00 -7.20 2.51
N PHE A 4 -78.62 -7.23 1.24
CA PHE A 4 -77.40 -7.80 0.68
C PHE A 4 -76.16 -7.21 1.36
N SER A 5 -75.08 -7.98 1.45
CA SER A 5 -73.73 -7.44 1.61
C SER A 5 -72.82 -8.21 0.65
N GLY A 6 -72.38 -7.51 -0.39
CA GLY A 6 -71.57 -8.02 -1.48
C GLY A 6 -70.12 -8.19 -1.07
N LEU A 7 -69.50 -9.23 -1.61
CA LEU A 7 -68.05 -9.46 -1.59
C LEU A 7 -67.40 -8.45 -2.55
N ILE A 8 -66.57 -7.55 -2.04
CA ILE A 8 -65.67 -6.72 -2.86
C ILE A 8 -64.36 -7.48 -3.00
N ALA A 9 -64.07 -7.98 -4.19
CA ALA A 9 -62.75 -8.48 -4.56
C ALA A 9 -61.82 -7.29 -4.79
N ALA A 10 -60.89 -7.06 -3.86
CA ALA A 10 -59.79 -6.11 -4.06
C ALA A 10 -58.73 -6.77 -4.93
N THR A 11 -58.65 -6.39 -6.20
CA THR A 11 -57.53 -6.73 -7.08
C THR A 11 -56.30 -5.94 -6.64
N LEU A 12 -55.36 -6.62 -5.97
CA LEU A 12 -54.02 -6.10 -5.72
C LEU A 12 -53.26 -6.06 -7.06
N SER A 13 -53.21 -4.89 -7.69
CA SER A 13 -52.30 -4.66 -8.81
C SER A 13 -50.88 -4.59 -8.28
N LEU A 14 -50.14 -5.70 -8.40
CA LEU A 14 -48.69 -5.74 -8.23
C LEU A 14 -48.05 -4.87 -9.32
N MET A 15 -47.69 -3.63 -8.97
CA MET A 15 -46.77 -2.84 -9.79
C MET A 15 -45.38 -3.48 -9.69
N PHE A 16 -45.03 -4.29 -10.68
CA PHE A 16 -43.63 -4.61 -10.95
C PHE A 16 -42.95 -3.31 -11.34
N ALA A 17 -42.18 -2.73 -10.41
CA ALA A 17 -41.17 -1.76 -10.77
C ALA A 17 -40.18 -2.48 -11.67
N ALA A 18 -40.26 -2.23 -12.98
CA ALA A 18 -39.27 -2.70 -13.94
C ALA A 18 -37.93 -2.08 -13.52
N THR A 19 -37.07 -2.87 -12.88
CA THR A 19 -35.67 -2.51 -12.67
C THR A 19 -35.09 -2.22 -14.05
N ALA A 20 -34.63 -0.99 -14.27
CA ALA A 20 -33.93 -0.63 -15.50
C ALA A 20 -32.82 -1.67 -15.75
N PRO A 21 -32.63 -2.14 -16.99
CA PRO A 21 -31.56 -3.08 -17.29
C PRO A 21 -30.23 -2.46 -16.86
N ALA A 22 -29.37 -3.25 -16.20
CA ALA A 22 -28.04 -2.81 -15.81
C ALA A 22 -27.31 -2.28 -17.05
N ALA A 23 -26.64 -1.13 -16.92
CA ALA A 23 -25.95 -0.53 -18.06
C ALA A 23 -24.90 -1.51 -18.60
N ALA A 24 -24.73 -1.53 -19.92
CA ALA A 24 -23.69 -2.35 -20.55
C ALA A 24 -22.29 -1.80 -20.17
N PRO A 25 -21.32 -2.66 -19.84
CA PRO A 25 -19.93 -2.25 -19.62
C PRO A 25 -19.36 -1.54 -20.85
N ASP A 26 -18.70 -0.40 -20.63
CA ASP A 26 -18.18 0.47 -21.70
C ASP A 26 -16.83 1.07 -21.27
N ALA A 27 -15.76 0.57 -21.87
CA ALA A 27 -14.40 0.98 -21.57
C ALA A 27 -14.14 2.48 -21.86
N GLN A 28 -14.84 3.06 -22.84
CA GLN A 28 -14.68 4.48 -23.15
C GLN A 28 -15.28 5.35 -22.04
N LYS A 29 -16.42 4.95 -21.47
CA LYS A 29 -16.99 5.66 -20.31
C LYS A 29 -16.11 5.52 -19.07
N THR A 30 -15.55 4.32 -18.83
CA THR A 30 -14.56 4.12 -17.76
C THR A 30 -13.36 5.04 -17.93
N ARG A 31 -12.83 5.16 -19.16
CA ARG A 31 -11.72 6.08 -19.46
C ARG A 31 -12.09 7.54 -19.22
N THR A 32 -13.26 8.00 -19.67
CA THR A 32 -13.73 9.37 -19.41
C THR A 32 -13.88 9.66 -17.92
N TYR A 33 -14.37 8.68 -17.14
CA TYR A 33 -14.41 8.81 -15.67
C TYR A 33 -13.00 9.01 -15.09
N ILE A 34 -12.02 8.21 -15.53
CA ILE A 34 -10.64 8.29 -15.05
C ILE A 34 -10.01 9.66 -15.36
N ASP A 35 -10.18 10.16 -16.59
CA ASP A 35 -9.66 11.48 -16.98
C ASP A 35 -10.17 12.60 -16.08
N HIS A 36 -11.47 12.58 -15.75
CA HIS A 36 -12.05 13.53 -14.78
C HIS A 36 -11.57 13.28 -13.34
N ALA A 37 -11.39 12.01 -12.95
CA ALA A 37 -11.01 11.63 -11.59
C ALA A 37 -9.63 12.16 -11.19
N TRP A 38 -8.68 12.30 -12.11
CA TRP A 38 -7.37 12.87 -11.77
C TRP A 38 -7.48 14.27 -11.17
N SER A 39 -8.33 15.12 -11.74
CA SER A 39 -8.56 16.47 -11.23
C SER A 39 -9.23 16.45 -9.85
N THR A 40 -10.20 15.56 -9.61
CA THR A 40 -10.90 15.48 -8.31
C THR A 40 -10.08 14.86 -7.19
N LEU A 41 -9.09 14.02 -7.54
CA LEU A 41 -8.17 13.40 -6.61
C LEU A 41 -6.90 14.23 -6.38
N THR A 42 -6.67 15.27 -7.18
CA THR A 42 -5.51 16.14 -6.98
C THR A 42 -5.71 17.01 -5.74
N ARG A 43 -4.67 17.10 -4.93
CA ARG A 43 -4.53 17.98 -3.77
C ARG A 43 -3.28 18.83 -3.95
N SER A 44 -3.26 19.96 -3.27
CA SER A 44 -2.09 20.85 -3.20
C SER A 44 -2.11 21.62 -1.90
N MET A 45 -1.01 22.31 -1.57
CA MET A 45 -0.98 23.16 -0.37
C MET A 45 -1.93 24.37 -0.48
N ASP A 46 -2.36 24.73 -1.69
CA ASP A 46 -3.34 25.81 -1.94
C ASP A 46 -4.80 25.34 -1.82
N ASP A 47 -5.03 24.03 -1.69
CA ASP A 47 -6.36 23.44 -1.49
C ASP A 47 -6.65 23.26 0.01
N CYS A 48 -7.49 24.11 0.57
CA CYS A 48 -7.85 24.05 1.99
C CYS A 48 -8.48 22.69 2.39
N SER A 49 -9.14 21.98 1.46
CA SER A 49 -9.73 20.68 1.73
C SER A 49 -8.69 19.58 1.94
N ALA A 50 -7.49 19.74 1.37
CA ALA A 50 -6.35 18.84 1.54
C ALA A 50 -5.76 18.90 2.96
N LEU A 51 -5.90 20.03 3.65
CA LEU A 51 -5.23 20.29 4.94
C LEU A 51 -5.94 19.62 6.12
N ALA A 52 -7.24 19.33 5.99
CA ALA A 52 -8.04 18.71 7.03
C ALA A 52 -7.71 17.22 7.20
N ASP A 53 -7.81 16.71 8.44
CA ASP A 53 -7.73 15.28 8.74
C ASP A 53 -9.05 14.77 9.33
N SER A 54 -9.85 14.12 8.49
CA SER A 54 -11.06 13.43 8.93
C SER A 54 -10.77 12.27 9.90
N LYS A 55 -9.52 11.79 9.94
CA LYS A 55 -9.08 10.67 10.79
C LYS A 55 -8.66 11.09 12.19
N VAL A 56 -8.57 12.39 12.53
CA VAL A 56 -8.21 12.81 13.91
C VAL A 56 -9.03 13.98 14.46
N GLY A 57 -10.04 14.49 13.76
CA GLY A 57 -11.05 15.41 14.34
C GLY A 57 -10.53 16.76 14.86
N THR A 58 -9.31 17.15 14.52
CA THR A 58 -8.66 18.39 14.99
C THR A 58 -8.63 19.47 13.92
N ARG A 59 -8.45 20.74 14.32
CA ARG A 59 -8.16 21.84 13.36
C ARG A 59 -6.98 21.47 12.45
N PRO A 60 -7.01 21.83 11.14
CA PRO A 60 -5.89 21.59 10.23
C PRO A 60 -4.58 22.12 10.81
N LEU A 61 -3.55 21.28 10.77
CA LEU A 61 -2.20 21.59 11.22
C LEU A 61 -1.22 21.11 10.16
N LEU A 62 -0.37 22.03 9.68
CA LEU A 62 0.68 21.77 8.71
C LEU A 62 2.05 21.90 9.38
N TYR A 63 2.91 20.92 9.16
CA TYR A 63 4.28 20.88 9.64
C TYR A 63 5.27 21.13 8.49
N LEU A 64 6.15 22.12 8.68
CA LEU A 64 7.32 22.35 7.84
C LEU A 64 8.53 21.58 8.38
N PRO A 65 9.44 21.09 7.51
CA PRO A 65 10.75 20.61 7.93
C PRO A 65 11.51 21.64 8.76
N ALA A 66 12.32 21.17 9.71
CA ALA A 66 13.08 22.03 10.62
C ALA A 66 14.13 22.91 9.91
N ASP A 67 14.61 22.47 8.75
CA ASP A 67 15.63 23.12 7.94
C ASP A 67 15.06 23.79 6.67
N LEU A 68 13.74 23.80 6.49
CA LEU A 68 13.11 24.44 5.35
C LEU A 68 12.79 25.90 5.68
N PRO A 69 13.38 26.88 4.96
CA PRO A 69 12.91 28.26 5.03
C PRO A 69 11.44 28.34 4.66
N GLN A 70 10.70 29.26 5.27
CA GLN A 70 9.26 29.38 5.01
C GLN A 70 8.97 29.52 3.50
N PRO A 71 8.17 28.62 2.89
CA PRO A 71 7.86 28.69 1.47
C PRO A 71 7.14 30.00 1.10
N PRO A 72 7.47 30.62 -0.05
CA PRO A 72 6.72 31.75 -0.58
C PRO A 72 5.24 31.40 -0.72
N GLY A 73 4.35 32.34 -0.37
CA GLY A 73 2.90 32.16 -0.47
C GLY A 73 2.24 31.43 0.70
N LEU A 74 3.00 30.78 1.59
CA LEU A 74 2.43 30.05 2.72
C LEU A 74 1.61 30.95 3.67
N ASP A 75 2.01 32.21 3.86
CA ASP A 75 1.24 33.17 4.67
C ASP A 75 -0.17 33.44 4.10
N ALA A 76 -0.30 33.40 2.77
CA ALA A 76 -1.60 33.58 2.12
C ALA A 76 -2.50 32.36 2.37
N ILE A 77 -1.93 31.15 2.28
CA ILE A 77 -2.61 29.89 2.58
C ILE A 77 -3.05 29.85 4.05
N VAL A 78 -2.16 30.23 4.99
CA VAL A 78 -2.49 30.31 6.42
C VAL A 78 -3.71 31.19 6.67
N ARG A 79 -3.74 32.37 6.03
CA ARG A 79 -4.87 33.29 6.16
C ARG A 79 -6.15 32.76 5.51
N HIS A 80 -6.05 32.17 4.32
CA HIS A 80 -7.20 31.72 3.54
C HIS A 80 -7.83 30.43 4.08
N CYS A 81 -6.99 29.46 4.46
CA CYS A 81 -7.42 28.14 4.90
C CYS A 81 -7.53 27.98 6.41
N HIS A 82 -7.15 29.02 7.18
CA HIS A 82 -7.14 28.98 8.66
C HIS A 82 -6.37 27.78 9.23
N VAL A 83 -5.23 27.44 8.60
CA VAL A 83 -4.37 26.32 9.00
C VAL A 83 -3.31 26.79 9.99
N ASP A 84 -3.13 26.03 11.07
CA ASP A 84 -1.99 26.24 11.97
C ASP A 84 -0.72 25.75 11.24
N VAL A 85 0.33 26.57 11.16
CA VAL A 85 1.65 26.15 10.64
C VAL A 85 2.63 26.03 11.78
N ARG A 86 3.36 24.92 11.82
CA ARG A 86 4.45 24.69 12.79
C ARG A 86 5.68 24.16 12.09
N VAL A 87 6.84 24.43 12.68
CA VAL A 87 8.10 23.84 12.24
C VAL A 87 8.35 22.58 13.07
N LEU A 88 8.80 21.50 12.44
CA LEU A 88 9.23 20.29 13.15
C LEU A 88 10.37 20.64 14.10
N PRO A 89 10.42 20.03 15.30
CA PRO A 89 11.37 20.44 16.35
C PRO A 89 12.83 20.04 16.06
N GLN A 90 13.08 19.21 15.04
CA GLN A 90 14.42 18.75 14.67
C GLN A 90 14.46 18.36 13.18
N VAL A 91 15.66 18.39 12.60
CA VAL A 91 15.92 17.84 11.27
C VAL A 91 15.82 16.31 11.34
N ILE A 92 15.15 15.70 10.37
CA ILE A 92 14.99 14.25 10.25
C ILE A 92 15.86 13.79 9.08
N ARG A 93 16.90 12.99 9.36
CA ARG A 93 17.85 12.50 8.35
C ARG A 93 17.52 11.08 7.91
N GLN A 94 16.93 10.30 8.80
CA GLN A 94 16.53 8.92 8.58
C GLN A 94 15.14 8.69 9.18
N LEU A 95 14.40 7.76 8.58
CA LEU A 95 13.11 7.33 9.10
C LEU A 95 13.26 6.83 10.55
N GLY A 96 12.41 7.31 11.45
CA GLY A 96 12.48 6.96 12.88
C GLY A 96 13.39 7.83 13.76
N ASP A 97 14.15 8.79 13.20
CA ASP A 97 14.92 9.78 14.00
C ASP A 97 14.02 10.59 14.96
N PHE A 98 12.74 10.73 14.60
CA PHE A 98 11.76 11.47 15.37
C PHE A 98 10.56 10.59 15.72
N GLN A 99 10.21 10.56 17.01
CA GLN A 99 9.06 9.84 17.53
C GLN A 99 7.82 10.76 17.52
N PRO A 100 6.78 10.49 16.70
CA PRO A 100 5.66 11.41 16.51
C PRO A 100 4.82 11.67 17.76
N ALA A 101 4.85 10.75 18.73
CA ALA A 101 4.19 10.90 20.03
C ALA A 101 4.75 12.09 20.84
N ARG A 102 5.91 12.65 20.47
CA ARG A 102 6.48 13.87 21.07
C ARG A 102 5.79 15.14 20.59
N LEU A 103 5.01 15.09 19.50
CA LEU A 103 4.27 16.25 19.02
C LEU A 103 3.02 16.46 19.87
N PRO A 104 2.72 17.71 20.25
CA PRO A 104 1.51 18.01 21.02
C PRO A 104 0.22 17.74 20.25
N ARG A 105 0.29 17.82 18.91
CA ARG A 105 -0.82 17.55 17.99
C ARG A 105 -0.26 16.91 16.72
N GLN A 106 -1.02 15.99 16.13
CA GLN A 106 -0.67 15.42 14.83
C GLN A 106 -1.16 16.32 13.69
N GLY A 107 -0.50 16.26 12.53
CA GLY A 107 -0.81 17.12 11.38
C GLY A 107 -0.26 16.62 10.05
N LEU A 108 -0.61 17.34 8.98
CA LEU A 108 -0.08 17.13 7.62
C LEU A 108 1.38 17.58 7.55
N LEU A 109 2.20 16.88 6.78
CA LEU A 109 3.57 17.28 6.44
C LEU A 109 3.57 17.98 5.10
N TYR A 110 4.29 19.11 5.02
CA TYR A 110 4.39 19.89 3.81
C TYR A 110 5.01 19.11 2.65
N LEU A 111 4.42 19.28 1.47
CA LEU A 111 4.95 18.82 0.18
C LEU A 111 4.89 19.98 -0.83
N PRO A 112 5.94 20.20 -1.64
CA PRO A 112 6.04 21.38 -2.49
C PRO A 112 5.16 21.34 -3.76
N ASN A 113 4.81 20.16 -4.27
CA ASN A 113 4.05 20.03 -5.52
C ASN A 113 2.63 19.49 -5.29
N PRO A 114 1.68 19.75 -6.21
CA PRO A 114 0.42 19.03 -6.25
C PRO A 114 0.64 17.51 -6.35
N TYR A 115 -0.26 16.75 -5.75
CA TYR A 115 -0.21 15.29 -5.73
C TYR A 115 -1.63 14.70 -5.80
N VAL A 116 -1.72 13.47 -6.28
CA VAL A 116 -2.98 12.73 -6.35
C VAL A 116 -3.09 11.81 -5.14
N VAL A 117 -4.24 11.83 -4.47
CA VAL A 117 -4.54 10.95 -3.33
C VAL A 117 -5.13 9.61 -3.80
N PRO A 118 -5.11 8.56 -2.96
CA PRO A 118 -5.74 7.29 -3.32
C PRO A 118 -7.25 7.43 -3.58
N GLY A 119 -8.01 8.13 -2.74
CA GLY A 119 -9.45 8.35 -2.97
C GLY A 119 -10.27 8.46 -1.69
N GLY A 120 -11.57 8.79 -1.83
CA GLY A 120 -12.48 8.97 -0.70
C GLY A 120 -12.00 9.98 0.34
N PHE A 121 -11.80 9.52 1.59
CA PHE A 121 -11.43 10.36 2.73
C PHE A 121 -9.91 10.52 2.92
N PHE A 122 -9.08 9.94 2.03
CA PHE A 122 -7.63 10.15 2.04
C PHE A 122 -7.30 11.52 1.45
N ASN A 123 -6.52 12.32 2.19
CA ASN A 123 -6.07 13.66 1.79
C ASN A 123 -4.54 13.73 1.66
N GLU A 124 -3.87 12.61 1.93
CA GLU A 124 -2.43 12.47 1.97
C GLU A 124 -1.90 11.85 0.68
N MET A 125 -0.67 12.18 0.32
CA MET A 125 0.09 11.42 -0.67
C MET A 125 0.57 10.13 0.01
N TYR A 126 0.21 8.98 -0.55
CA TYR A 126 0.62 7.67 -0.04
C TYR A 126 1.81 7.11 -0.82
N GLY A 127 2.72 6.42 -0.14
CA GLY A 127 4.01 5.99 -0.69
C GLY A 127 3.90 5.11 -1.92
N TRP A 128 3.34 3.89 -1.78
CA TRP A 128 3.31 2.93 -2.89
C TRP A 128 2.17 3.16 -3.90
N ASP A 129 1.02 3.71 -3.46
CA ASP A 129 -0.10 4.10 -4.32
C ASP A 129 0.38 5.06 -5.42
N SER A 130 1.27 5.98 -5.04
CA SER A 130 1.85 6.99 -5.93
C SER A 130 2.53 6.38 -7.15
N TYR A 131 3.11 5.18 -7.07
CA TYR A 131 3.69 4.55 -8.24
C TYR A 131 2.65 4.19 -9.30
N PHE A 132 1.54 3.56 -8.89
CA PHE A 132 0.48 3.17 -9.81
C PHE A 132 -0.27 4.40 -10.36
N ILE A 133 -0.39 5.45 -9.55
CA ILE A 133 -0.90 6.75 -9.97
C ILE A 133 0.03 7.39 -11.01
N VAL A 134 1.34 7.47 -10.74
CA VAL A 134 2.34 8.04 -11.67
C VAL A 134 2.29 7.30 -13.02
N LEU A 135 2.18 5.96 -13.01
CA LEU A 135 1.98 5.19 -14.23
C LEU A 135 0.71 5.60 -14.99
N GLY A 136 -0.39 5.84 -14.28
CA GLY A 136 -1.65 6.32 -14.83
C GLY A 136 -1.55 7.71 -15.43
N LEU A 137 -0.96 8.65 -14.70
CA LEU A 137 -0.76 10.03 -15.12
C LEU A 137 0.11 10.13 -16.37
N VAL A 138 1.20 9.35 -16.45
CA VAL A 138 2.02 9.24 -17.67
C VAL A 138 1.20 8.66 -18.83
N ALA A 139 0.40 7.62 -18.58
CA ALA A 139 -0.46 7.03 -19.61
C ALA A 139 -1.59 7.95 -20.10
N ASP A 140 -1.93 8.98 -19.33
CA ASP A 140 -2.99 9.94 -19.60
C ASP A 140 -2.47 11.34 -19.95
N HIS A 141 -1.18 11.47 -20.27
CA HIS A 141 -0.53 12.72 -20.67
C HIS A 141 -0.62 13.86 -19.63
N ARG A 142 -0.35 13.50 -18.37
CA ARG A 142 -0.32 14.41 -17.21
C ARG A 142 1.08 14.46 -16.60
N GLU A 143 2.09 14.63 -17.44
CA GLU A 143 3.51 14.47 -17.10
C GLU A 143 3.98 15.43 -16.00
N ALA A 144 3.49 16.68 -16.01
CA ALA A 144 3.84 17.67 -14.99
C ALA A 144 3.40 17.23 -13.59
N LEU A 145 2.20 16.66 -13.47
CA LEU A 145 1.68 16.16 -12.19
C LEU A 145 2.40 14.86 -11.78
N ALA A 146 2.67 13.97 -12.73
CA ALA A 146 3.46 12.76 -12.50
C ALA A 146 4.86 13.11 -11.94
N ARG A 147 5.58 14.03 -12.60
CA ARG A 147 6.90 14.49 -12.15
C ARG A 147 6.83 15.18 -10.79
N GLY A 148 5.82 16.03 -10.56
CA GLY A 148 5.61 16.69 -9.26
C GLY A 148 5.42 15.71 -8.10
N MET A 149 4.73 14.59 -8.32
CA MET A 149 4.62 13.52 -7.33
C MET A 149 5.96 12.84 -7.06
N VAL A 150 6.79 12.58 -8.08
CA VAL A 150 8.14 12.04 -7.87
C VAL A 150 9.02 13.03 -7.11
N ASP A 151 8.93 14.33 -7.44
CA ASP A 151 9.64 15.39 -6.73
C ASP A 151 9.20 15.50 -5.26
N ASN A 152 7.92 15.28 -4.95
CA ASN A 152 7.44 15.18 -3.58
C ASN A 152 8.04 13.98 -2.84
N ALA A 153 8.11 12.81 -3.46
CA ALA A 153 8.75 11.65 -2.84
C ALA A 153 10.25 11.88 -2.59
N LEU A 154 10.96 12.54 -3.53
CA LEU A 154 12.35 12.97 -3.33
C LEU A 154 12.48 13.99 -2.19
N PHE A 155 11.53 14.90 -2.05
CA PHE A 155 11.44 15.85 -0.95
C PHE A 155 11.22 15.15 0.40
N GLU A 156 10.36 14.13 0.47
CA GLU A 156 10.18 13.33 1.69
C GLU A 156 11.48 12.66 2.12
N VAL A 157 12.24 12.09 1.18
CA VAL A 157 13.56 11.53 1.50
C VAL A 157 14.51 12.61 2.01
N ALA A 158 14.51 13.78 1.38
CA ALA A 158 15.35 14.92 1.76
C ALA A 158 15.09 15.38 3.20
N HIS A 159 13.81 15.53 3.59
CA HIS A 159 13.42 16.24 4.81
C HIS A 159 12.77 15.36 5.90
N TYR A 160 12.28 14.18 5.54
CA TYR A 160 11.62 13.22 6.43
C TYR A 160 12.33 11.85 6.48
N GLY A 161 13.41 11.70 5.72
CA GLY A 161 14.37 10.59 5.83
C GLY A 161 14.09 9.36 4.96
N ALA A 162 12.88 9.22 4.43
CA ALA A 162 12.47 8.19 3.47
C ALA A 162 11.14 8.61 2.80
N VAL A 163 10.70 7.89 1.77
CA VAL A 163 9.30 7.93 1.35
C VAL A 163 8.43 7.42 2.50
N LEU A 164 7.44 8.20 2.91
CA LEU A 164 6.57 7.87 4.04
C LEU A 164 5.42 6.97 3.62
N ASN A 165 4.78 6.33 4.60
CA ASN A 165 3.50 5.64 4.37
C ASN A 165 2.48 6.63 3.79
N ALA A 166 2.33 7.78 4.44
CA ALA A 166 1.74 8.97 3.85
C ALA A 166 2.32 10.24 4.51
N ASN A 167 2.10 11.42 3.94
CA ASN A 167 2.65 12.68 4.45
C ASN A 167 1.93 13.24 5.69
N ARG A 168 1.78 12.45 6.76
CA ARG A 168 1.32 12.89 8.09
C ARG A 168 2.36 12.62 9.15
N SER A 169 2.35 13.43 10.21
CA SER A 169 3.34 13.33 11.29
C SER A 169 3.39 11.96 11.95
N TYR A 170 2.26 11.27 12.11
CA TYR A 170 2.21 9.91 12.69
C TYR A 170 2.89 8.83 11.82
N TYR A 171 3.19 9.13 10.55
CA TYR A 171 3.93 8.26 9.65
C TYR A 171 5.44 8.54 9.60
N LEU A 172 5.99 9.50 10.36
CA LEU A 172 7.46 9.76 10.42
C LEU A 172 8.31 8.59 10.97
N THR A 173 7.67 7.47 11.29
CA THR A 173 8.30 6.22 11.71
C THR A 173 7.98 5.05 10.78
N ARG A 174 7.30 5.26 9.65
CA ARG A 174 6.83 4.16 8.80
C ARG A 174 6.83 4.54 7.32
N SER A 175 7.37 3.64 6.50
CA SER A 175 7.37 3.75 5.05
C SER A 175 6.22 2.93 4.43
N GLN A 176 6.35 2.61 3.15
CA GLN A 176 5.53 1.70 2.36
C GLN A 176 6.41 0.97 1.31
N PRO A 177 5.91 -0.04 0.57
CA PRO A 177 6.71 -0.77 -0.41
C PRO A 177 7.51 0.15 -1.37
N PRO A 178 8.84 -0.02 -1.52
CA PRO A 178 9.69 1.00 -2.13
C PRO A 178 9.63 0.99 -3.66
N PHE A 179 8.91 1.96 -4.22
CA PHE A 179 8.79 2.16 -5.67
C PHE A 179 9.46 3.42 -6.21
N LEU A 180 10.20 4.18 -5.39
CA LEU A 180 10.77 5.48 -5.80
C LEU A 180 11.58 5.42 -7.11
N SER A 181 12.34 4.35 -7.38
CA SER A 181 13.19 4.29 -8.58
C SER A 181 12.36 3.97 -9.78
N SER A 182 11.32 3.16 -9.60
CA SER A 182 10.40 2.83 -10.66
C SER A 182 9.50 4.02 -11.00
N MET A 183 9.21 4.89 -10.02
CA MET A 183 8.62 6.21 -10.27
C MET A 183 9.57 7.13 -11.03
N ILE A 184 10.84 7.26 -10.60
CA ILE A 184 11.88 8.02 -11.31
C ILE A 184 12.02 7.51 -12.75
N ARG A 185 12.09 6.19 -12.93
CA ARG A 185 12.18 5.54 -14.23
C ARG A 185 10.95 5.81 -15.09
N ALA A 186 9.74 5.72 -14.53
CA ALA A 186 8.51 5.97 -15.29
C ALA A 186 8.49 7.37 -15.91
N VAL A 187 9.01 8.38 -15.20
CA VAL A 187 9.13 9.76 -15.71
C VAL A 187 10.33 9.90 -16.66
N LEU A 188 11.45 9.21 -16.43
CA LEU A 188 12.62 9.27 -17.33
C LEU A 188 12.43 8.58 -18.67
N ASP A 189 11.68 7.47 -18.69
CA ASP A 189 11.43 6.65 -19.88
C ASP A 189 10.32 7.26 -20.75
N ASP A 190 9.55 8.20 -20.20
CA ASP A 190 8.55 8.96 -20.95
C ASP A 190 9.18 10.18 -21.64
N PRO A 191 9.16 10.26 -22.99
CA PRO A 191 9.80 11.35 -23.72
C PRO A 191 9.08 12.70 -23.56
N ALA A 192 7.82 12.73 -23.12
CA ALA A 192 7.06 13.96 -22.92
C ALA A 192 7.35 14.63 -21.56
N SER A 193 7.91 13.89 -20.60
CA SER A 193 8.19 14.37 -19.24
C SER A 193 9.31 15.42 -19.14
N PHE A 194 10.15 15.53 -20.17
CA PHE A 194 11.24 16.51 -20.25
C PHE A 194 11.34 17.11 -21.64
N PRO A 195 11.76 18.39 -21.75
CA PRO A 195 11.93 19.03 -23.06
C PRO A 195 13.02 18.37 -23.91
N ASP A 196 14.06 17.83 -23.26
CA ASP A 196 15.15 17.11 -23.91
C ASP A 196 15.89 16.17 -22.92
N GLN A 197 16.85 15.39 -23.47
CA GLN A 197 17.66 14.45 -22.69
C GLN A 197 18.63 15.13 -21.70
N ALA A 198 19.03 16.39 -21.95
CA ALA A 198 19.91 17.12 -21.05
C ALA A 198 19.16 17.54 -19.79
N ALA A 199 17.91 18.03 -19.92
CA ALA A 199 17.01 18.32 -18.82
C ALA A 199 16.69 17.08 -17.99
N ALA A 200 16.37 15.96 -18.64
CA ALA A 200 16.14 14.68 -17.96
C ALA A 200 17.38 14.22 -17.16
N THR A 201 18.58 14.37 -17.74
CA THR A 201 19.84 14.00 -17.06
C THR A 201 20.18 14.97 -15.92
N ALA A 202 19.87 16.26 -16.05
CA ALA A 202 20.04 17.24 -15.00
C ALA A 202 19.12 16.97 -13.80
N TRP A 203 17.85 16.64 -14.07
CA TRP A 203 16.90 16.23 -13.04
C TRP A 203 17.34 14.93 -12.36
N LEU A 204 17.76 13.92 -13.11
CA LEU A 204 18.27 12.66 -12.55
C LEU A 204 19.49 12.89 -11.64
N ARG A 205 20.39 13.82 -11.98
CA ARG A 205 21.54 14.15 -11.14
C ARG A 205 21.12 14.67 -9.75
N GLN A 206 19.98 15.36 -9.66
CA GLN A 206 19.42 15.83 -8.39
C GLN A 206 18.65 14.73 -7.66
N ALA A 207 17.91 13.88 -8.40
CA ALA A 207 17.12 12.79 -7.84
C ALA A 207 17.98 11.64 -7.28
N TYR A 208 19.10 11.33 -7.95
CA TYR A 208 19.91 10.14 -7.67
C TYR A 208 20.39 10.02 -6.22
N PRO A 209 20.97 11.06 -5.57
CA PRO A 209 21.38 10.96 -4.18
C PRO A 209 20.22 10.63 -3.21
N GLN A 210 19.02 11.12 -3.50
CA GLN A 210 17.84 10.82 -2.66
C GLN A 210 17.37 9.39 -2.90
N ALA A 211 17.34 8.90 -4.15
CA ALA A 211 17.03 7.49 -4.41
C ALA A 211 18.02 6.53 -3.71
N VAL A 212 19.31 6.87 -3.67
CA VAL A 212 20.31 6.11 -2.91
C VAL A 212 20.04 6.15 -1.40
N ARG A 213 19.65 7.32 -0.85
CA ARG A 213 19.31 7.46 0.57
C ARG A 213 18.06 6.67 0.95
N ASP A 214 17.03 6.70 0.10
CA ASP A 214 15.79 5.94 0.33
C ASP A 214 16.05 4.43 0.30
N HIS A 215 16.90 3.95 -0.63
CA HIS A 215 17.34 2.54 -0.66
C HIS A 215 18.03 2.14 0.64
N ALA A 216 18.88 3.02 1.17
CA ALA A 216 19.64 2.76 2.38
C ALA A 216 18.72 2.49 3.59
N THR A 217 17.52 3.08 3.65
CA THR A 217 16.52 2.80 4.70
C THR A 217 16.29 1.30 4.87
N TRP A 218 16.14 0.57 3.76
CA TRP A 218 15.79 -0.85 3.74
C TRP A 218 16.97 -1.80 4.00
N THR A 219 18.18 -1.26 4.16
CA THR A 219 19.40 -2.04 4.47
C THR A 219 19.93 -1.77 5.89
N ARG A 220 19.23 -0.90 6.63
CA ARG A 220 19.50 -0.63 8.04
C ARG A 220 19.30 -1.89 8.90
N PRO A 221 19.99 -2.00 10.05
CA PRO A 221 19.92 -3.17 10.93
C PRO A 221 18.49 -3.64 11.25
N GLU A 222 17.57 -2.70 11.47
CA GLU A 222 16.19 -2.96 11.85
C GLU A 222 15.42 -3.68 10.73
N HIS A 223 15.70 -3.37 9.47
CA HIS A 223 15.11 -4.02 8.29
C HIS A 223 15.85 -5.28 7.85
N ARG A 224 16.97 -5.68 8.48
CA ARG A 224 17.63 -6.93 8.09
C ARG A 224 16.81 -8.14 8.53
N ALA A 225 16.59 -9.07 7.62
CA ALA A 225 15.98 -10.36 7.93
C ALA A 225 17.06 -11.36 8.38
N GLY A 226 17.51 -11.22 9.63
CA GLY A 226 18.61 -12.05 10.17
C GLY A 226 19.91 -11.90 9.39
N ASP A 227 20.59 -13.02 9.12
CA ASP A 227 21.83 -13.11 8.35
C ASP A 227 21.60 -13.50 6.86
N THR A 228 20.34 -13.53 6.41
CA THR A 228 19.95 -14.01 5.07
C THR A 228 20.45 -13.14 3.92
N GLY A 229 20.85 -11.90 4.19
CA GLY A 229 21.10 -10.87 3.18
C GLY A 229 19.82 -10.24 2.60
N LEU A 230 18.64 -10.62 3.09
CA LEU A 230 17.35 -10.07 2.71
C LEU A 230 16.87 -9.00 3.70
N ALA A 231 15.83 -8.27 3.30
CA ALA A 231 15.15 -7.28 4.11
C ALA A 231 13.76 -7.75 4.58
N ARG A 232 13.26 -7.12 5.65
CA ARG A 232 11.93 -7.25 6.23
C ARG A 232 11.26 -5.89 6.40
N TYR A 233 9.94 -5.88 6.52
CA TYR A 233 9.21 -4.73 7.06
C TYR A 233 9.37 -4.67 8.58
N TYR A 234 9.30 -3.46 9.16
CA TYR A 234 9.56 -3.22 10.57
C TYR A 234 8.69 -2.10 11.18
N GLY A 235 8.78 -0.87 10.67
CA GLY A 235 8.22 0.32 11.31
C GLY A 235 8.89 0.73 12.64
N TYR A 236 9.38 1.97 12.72
CA TYR A 236 10.21 2.50 13.83
C TYR A 236 9.43 3.04 15.04
N GLY A 237 8.14 2.70 15.16
CA GLY A 237 7.26 3.23 16.22
C GLY A 237 7.21 2.39 17.51
N GLY A 238 7.97 1.28 17.55
CA GLY A 238 8.03 0.38 18.70
C GLY A 238 6.74 -0.43 18.95
N PRO A 239 6.69 -1.21 20.04
CA PRO A 239 5.59 -2.12 20.35
C PRO A 239 4.38 -1.40 20.95
N SER A 240 3.77 -0.50 20.18
CA SER A 240 2.60 0.28 20.57
C SER A 240 1.61 0.35 19.41
N PRO A 241 0.28 0.44 19.68
CA PRO A 241 -0.69 0.80 18.66
C PRO A 241 -0.25 2.02 17.85
N VAL A 242 -0.59 2.02 16.56
CA VAL A 242 -0.34 3.15 15.68
C VAL A 242 -1.16 4.37 16.10
N LEU A 243 -0.63 5.58 15.85
CA LEU A 243 -1.20 6.81 16.40
C LEU A 243 -2.47 7.26 15.67
N GLU A 244 -2.64 6.82 14.42
CA GLU A 244 -3.84 7.06 13.62
C GLU A 244 -4.99 6.10 13.97
N MET A 245 -4.78 5.13 14.86
CA MET A 245 -5.85 4.28 15.37
C MET A 245 -6.72 5.07 16.35
N GLN A 246 -8.00 5.23 16.04
CA GLN A 246 -8.92 6.07 16.84
C GLN A 246 -9.44 5.37 18.10
N ASP A 247 -9.66 4.06 18.04
CA ASP A 247 -10.26 3.26 19.09
C ASP A 247 -9.60 1.87 19.20
N SER A 248 -10.07 1.05 20.14
CA SER A 248 -9.51 -0.28 20.39
C SER A 248 -10.28 -1.41 19.70
N ASP A 249 -11.29 -1.12 18.88
CA ASP A 249 -12.24 -2.13 18.38
C ASP A 249 -11.55 -3.18 17.53
N TYR A 250 -10.63 -2.74 16.67
CA TYR A 250 -9.80 -3.65 15.87
C TYR A 250 -9.00 -4.61 16.76
N LEU A 251 -8.25 -4.07 17.74
CA LEU A 251 -7.38 -4.88 18.60
C LEU A 251 -8.19 -5.80 19.53
N ARG A 252 -9.34 -5.35 20.03
CA ARG A 252 -10.28 -6.20 20.77
C ARG A 252 -10.80 -7.34 19.89
N GLY A 253 -11.16 -7.05 18.65
CA GLY A 253 -11.57 -8.04 17.66
C GLY A 253 -10.49 -9.09 17.39
N VAL A 254 -9.22 -8.69 17.31
CA VAL A 254 -8.08 -9.61 17.20
C VAL A 254 -7.98 -10.51 18.42
N ILE A 255 -8.05 -9.95 19.65
CA ILE A 255 -8.01 -10.73 20.88
C ILE A 255 -9.16 -11.75 20.93
N ASP A 256 -10.38 -11.31 20.64
CA ASP A 256 -11.56 -12.17 20.63
C ASP A 256 -11.45 -13.29 19.59
N TRP A 257 -10.91 -12.98 18.41
CA TRP A 257 -10.68 -13.96 17.36
C TRP A 257 -9.64 -15.00 17.78
N LEU A 258 -8.51 -14.58 18.38
CA LEU A 258 -7.47 -15.49 18.86
C LEU A 258 -7.98 -16.40 19.98
N LEU A 259 -8.81 -15.87 20.89
CA LEU A 259 -9.46 -16.68 21.93
C LEU A 259 -10.43 -17.71 21.37
N ALA A 260 -11.13 -17.38 20.28
CA ALA A 260 -12.00 -18.32 19.57
C ALA A 260 -11.21 -19.36 18.74
N HIS A 261 -9.96 -19.07 18.39
CA HIS A 261 -9.11 -19.91 17.54
C HIS A 261 -7.75 -20.23 18.20
N PRO A 262 -7.73 -20.88 19.37
CA PRO A 262 -6.50 -21.05 20.16
C PRO A 262 -5.40 -21.86 19.44
N ARG A 263 -5.75 -22.69 18.45
CA ARG A 263 -4.76 -23.42 17.63
C ARG A 263 -4.02 -22.53 16.62
N GLN A 264 -4.54 -21.33 16.36
CA GLN A 264 -3.96 -20.36 15.43
C GLN A 264 -3.24 -19.23 16.15
N ASP A 265 -3.27 -19.17 17.48
CA ASP A 265 -2.53 -18.18 18.25
C ASP A 265 -1.03 -18.54 18.32
N PRO A 266 -0.11 -17.78 17.69
CA PRO A 266 1.32 -18.03 17.77
C PRO A 266 1.93 -17.63 19.12
N GLY A 267 1.10 -17.21 20.08
CA GLY A 267 1.51 -16.73 21.39
C GLY A 267 1.31 -15.22 21.56
N TYR A 268 0.45 -14.59 20.76
CA TYR A 268 0.16 -13.15 20.80
C TYR A 268 -0.57 -12.72 22.07
N LEU A 269 -1.24 -13.64 22.76
CA LEU A 269 -2.00 -13.32 23.96
C LEU A 269 -1.14 -13.35 25.24
N ILE A 270 -1.40 -12.38 26.11
CA ILE A 270 -0.89 -12.34 27.49
C ILE A 270 -2.06 -12.10 28.45
N LYS A 271 -2.07 -12.84 29.57
CA LYS A 271 -3.04 -12.60 30.65
C LYS A 271 -2.73 -11.27 31.33
N ALA A 272 -3.75 -10.45 31.50
CA ALA A 272 -3.63 -9.17 32.18
C ALA A 272 -4.99 -8.68 32.70
N SER A 273 -4.96 -7.86 33.74
CA SER A 273 -6.14 -7.19 34.29
C SER A 273 -6.67 -6.13 33.31
N GLN A 274 -7.99 -5.89 33.34
CA GLN A 274 -8.58 -4.78 32.60
C GLN A 274 -8.09 -3.44 33.16
N HIS A 275 -7.99 -3.34 34.49
CA HIS A 275 -7.50 -2.18 35.23
C HIS A 275 -6.24 -2.56 36.00
N PRO A 276 -5.07 -2.60 35.33
CA PRO A 276 -3.82 -3.01 35.96
C PRO A 276 -3.37 -2.00 37.03
N ASP A 277 -2.82 -2.49 38.13
CA ASP A 277 -2.18 -1.65 39.14
C ASP A 277 -0.82 -1.11 38.65
N ALA A 278 -0.13 -0.31 39.48
CA ALA A 278 1.14 0.30 39.09
C ALA A 278 2.25 -0.73 38.74
N ALA A 279 2.27 -1.89 39.40
CA ALA A 279 3.26 -2.93 39.16
C ALA A 279 2.97 -3.68 37.85
N GLU A 280 1.70 -4.00 37.61
CA GLU A 280 1.26 -4.63 36.36
C GLU A 280 1.45 -3.66 35.18
N VAL A 281 1.16 -2.37 35.34
CA VAL A 281 1.45 -1.33 34.32
C VAL A 281 2.93 -1.32 33.95
N ALA A 282 3.85 -1.34 34.93
CA ALA A 282 5.28 -1.36 34.66
C ALA A 282 5.73 -2.61 33.89
N THR A 283 5.03 -3.73 34.11
CA THR A 283 5.24 -4.99 33.38
C THR A 283 4.70 -4.89 31.95
N LEU A 284 3.46 -4.40 31.78
CA LEU A 284 2.80 -4.27 30.48
C LEU A 284 3.56 -3.34 29.53
N LYS A 285 4.21 -2.28 30.03
CA LYS A 285 5.10 -1.43 29.22
C LYS A 285 6.23 -2.20 28.51
N LYS A 286 6.62 -3.36 29.04
CA LYS A 286 7.67 -4.22 28.47
C LYS A 286 7.11 -5.39 27.68
N THR A 287 6.00 -5.99 28.15
CA THR A 287 5.47 -7.25 27.61
C THR A 287 4.30 -7.07 26.65
N SER A 288 3.69 -5.89 26.63
CA SER A 288 2.52 -5.49 25.83
C SER A 288 2.77 -4.07 25.28
N CYS A 289 1.86 -3.13 25.51
CA CYS A 289 2.00 -1.71 25.20
C CYS A 289 1.81 -0.86 26.48
N ASP A 290 2.16 0.43 26.40
CA ASP A 290 1.95 1.37 27.51
C ASP A 290 0.48 1.82 27.60
N VAL A 291 -0.26 1.19 28.53
CA VAL A 291 -1.68 1.48 28.79
C VAL A 291 -1.93 2.87 29.38
N GLN A 292 -0.91 3.56 29.90
CA GLN A 292 -1.04 4.94 30.39
C GLN A 292 -0.77 5.96 29.28
N ALA A 293 0.08 5.62 28.32
CA ALA A 293 0.44 6.51 27.21
C ALA A 293 -0.54 6.44 26.03
N SER A 294 -1.34 5.38 25.93
CA SER A 294 -2.26 5.17 24.80
C SER A 294 -3.63 4.67 25.27
N ILE A 295 -4.67 5.45 24.96
CA ILE A 295 -6.07 5.06 25.20
C ILE A 295 -6.45 3.80 24.42
N VAL A 296 -5.86 3.62 23.23
CA VAL A 296 -6.05 2.44 22.39
C VAL A 296 -5.41 1.22 23.04
N CYS A 297 -4.21 1.37 23.60
CA CYS A 297 -3.56 0.30 24.35
C CYS A 297 -4.37 -0.08 25.60
N ALA A 298 -4.85 0.91 26.36
CA ALA A 298 -5.67 0.68 27.54
C ALA A 298 -6.94 -0.12 27.20
N GLY A 299 -7.65 0.26 26.14
CA GLY A 299 -8.88 -0.37 25.68
C GLY A 299 -8.69 -1.69 24.92
N ALA A 300 -7.47 -2.01 24.46
CA ALA A 300 -7.12 -3.28 23.81
C ALA A 300 -7.03 -4.43 24.84
N TRP A 301 -8.16 -4.75 25.44
CA TRP A 301 -8.34 -5.84 26.40
C TRP A 301 -9.65 -6.58 26.13
N SER A 302 -9.62 -7.91 26.19
CA SER A 302 -10.84 -8.72 26.16
C SER A 302 -10.66 -10.01 26.99
N LYS A 303 -11.67 -10.35 27.80
CA LYS A 303 -11.78 -11.63 28.53
C LYS A 303 -10.52 -12.02 29.33
N GLY A 304 -9.83 -11.05 29.93
CA GLY A 304 -8.62 -11.27 30.73
C GLY A 304 -7.32 -11.31 29.93
N TYR A 305 -7.34 -10.94 28.65
CA TYR A 305 -6.18 -10.97 27.77
C TYR A 305 -5.92 -9.62 27.10
N ARG A 306 -4.63 -9.39 26.83
CA ARG A 306 -4.10 -8.31 26.00
C ARG A 306 -3.18 -8.92 24.93
N LEU A 307 -2.80 -8.09 23.96
CA LEU A 307 -1.80 -8.45 22.95
C LEU A 307 -0.39 -8.21 23.49
N ARG A 308 0.55 -9.08 23.12
CA ARG A 308 1.98 -8.92 23.44
C ARG A 308 2.63 -7.81 22.61
N ALA A 309 3.74 -7.30 23.13
CA ALA A 309 4.59 -6.32 22.47
C ALA A 309 4.92 -6.71 21.02
N ASP A 310 5.22 -7.99 20.80
CA ASP A 310 5.60 -8.55 19.50
C ASP A 310 4.49 -8.40 18.45
N TYR A 311 3.22 -8.55 18.83
CA TYR A 311 2.10 -8.34 17.91
C TYR A 311 2.05 -6.90 17.38
N PHE A 312 2.34 -5.90 18.23
CA PHE A 312 2.36 -4.50 17.80
C PHE A 312 3.52 -4.18 16.84
N LEU A 313 4.63 -4.91 16.94
CA LEU A 313 5.71 -4.84 15.95
C LEU A 313 5.25 -5.45 14.62
N GLY A 314 4.56 -6.59 14.65
CA GLY A 314 3.95 -7.22 13.48
C GLY A 314 2.91 -6.32 12.81
N ASP A 315 1.97 -5.74 13.57
CA ASP A 315 0.95 -4.81 13.05
C ASP A 315 1.57 -3.60 12.34
N ARG A 316 2.65 -3.03 12.88
CA ARG A 316 3.37 -1.93 12.24
C ARG A 316 4.09 -2.36 10.97
N ALA A 317 4.77 -3.49 10.99
CA ALA A 317 5.43 -4.06 9.82
C ALA A 317 4.41 -4.42 8.72
N MET A 318 3.24 -4.94 9.10
CA MET A 318 2.12 -5.21 8.18
C MET A 318 1.64 -3.92 7.51
N ARG A 319 1.44 -2.83 8.27
CA ARG A 319 1.05 -1.52 7.70
C ARG A 319 2.13 -0.92 6.81
N GLU A 320 3.41 -1.18 7.10
CA GLU A 320 4.53 -0.80 6.24
C GLU A 320 4.59 -1.64 4.95
N SER A 321 4.07 -2.87 4.97
CA SER A 321 3.97 -3.72 3.77
C SER A 321 2.87 -3.29 2.80
N GLY A 322 1.93 -2.45 3.24
CA GLY A 322 0.72 -2.10 2.49
C GLY A 322 -0.37 -3.17 2.49
N PHE A 323 -0.15 -4.33 3.12
CA PHE A 323 -1.10 -5.43 3.19
C PHE A 323 -1.85 -5.50 4.53
N ASP A 324 -2.17 -4.36 5.16
CA ASP A 324 -2.96 -4.30 6.38
C ASP A 324 -4.46 -4.48 6.06
N THR A 325 -5.15 -5.58 6.39
CA THR A 325 -4.64 -6.80 7.02
C THR A 325 -4.84 -8.03 6.14
N THR A 326 -3.92 -8.98 6.31
CA THR A 326 -3.84 -10.32 5.69
C THR A 326 -3.38 -11.31 6.75
N PHE A 327 -3.64 -12.61 6.54
CA PHE A 327 -3.17 -13.69 7.39
C PHE A 327 -1.87 -14.34 6.90
N ARG A 328 -1.31 -13.83 5.79
CA ARG A 328 -0.08 -14.31 5.14
C ARG A 328 1.11 -14.52 6.09
N MET A 329 1.24 -13.68 7.12
CA MET A 329 2.34 -13.70 8.10
C MET A 329 1.78 -13.73 9.51
N GLY A 330 1.03 -14.81 9.80
CA GLY A 330 0.29 -15.02 11.03
C GLY A 330 -1.07 -14.30 11.04
N PRO A 331 -1.96 -14.64 11.99
CA PRO A 331 -3.27 -14.01 12.08
C PRO A 331 -3.17 -12.50 12.15
N PHE A 332 -3.91 -11.82 11.28
CA PHE A 332 -3.91 -10.36 11.16
C PHE A 332 -2.51 -9.72 10.95
N GLY A 333 -1.55 -10.45 10.37
CA GLY A 333 -0.19 -9.96 10.12
C GLY A 333 0.64 -9.74 11.39
N GLY A 334 0.24 -10.33 12.52
CA GLY A 334 0.91 -10.16 13.81
C GLY A 334 2.37 -10.62 13.86
N SER A 335 2.85 -11.34 12.84
CA SER A 335 4.24 -11.82 12.72
C SER A 335 4.97 -11.22 11.51
N THR A 336 4.44 -10.20 10.83
CA THR A 336 5.07 -9.67 9.60
C THR A 336 6.55 -9.31 9.75
N HIS A 337 6.99 -8.82 10.91
CA HIS A 337 8.40 -8.49 11.18
C HIS A 337 9.31 -9.72 11.36
N HIS A 338 8.78 -10.95 11.41
CA HIS A 338 9.56 -12.19 11.45
C HIS A 338 9.93 -12.72 10.05
N TYR A 339 9.40 -12.11 8.99
CA TYR A 339 9.55 -12.63 7.63
C TYR A 339 10.48 -11.77 6.78
N ALA A 340 11.25 -12.42 5.90
CA ALA A 340 11.79 -11.84 4.68
C ALA A 340 10.73 -12.02 3.55
N PRO A 341 10.04 -10.95 3.13
CA PRO A 341 8.96 -11.07 2.15
C PRO A 341 9.47 -11.16 0.71
N VAL A 342 8.79 -11.92 -0.13
CA VAL A 342 9.03 -11.98 -1.58
C VAL A 342 8.86 -10.62 -2.23
N ASP A 343 7.82 -9.87 -1.86
CA ASP A 343 7.56 -8.54 -2.41
C ASP A 343 8.73 -7.58 -2.17
N LEU A 344 9.07 -7.28 -0.92
CA LEU A 344 10.08 -6.29 -0.54
C LEU A 344 11.42 -6.59 -1.21
N ASN A 345 11.84 -7.85 -1.19
CA ASN A 345 13.13 -8.22 -1.75
C ASN A 345 13.15 -8.19 -3.28
N SER A 346 12.01 -8.44 -3.94
CA SER A 346 11.86 -8.21 -5.38
C SER A 346 11.92 -6.71 -5.70
N LEU A 347 11.24 -5.88 -4.91
CA LEU A 347 11.25 -4.43 -5.08
C LEU A 347 12.66 -3.86 -4.89
N LEU A 348 13.40 -4.29 -3.86
CA LEU A 348 14.77 -3.85 -3.64
C LEU A 348 15.73 -4.32 -4.73
N TYR A 349 15.52 -5.51 -5.29
CA TYR A 349 16.30 -5.96 -6.46
C TYR A 349 16.03 -5.06 -7.67
N ARG A 350 14.76 -4.71 -7.92
CA ARG A 350 14.43 -3.73 -8.96
C ARG A 350 15.04 -2.36 -8.67
N TYR A 351 15.00 -1.93 -7.41
CA TYR A 351 15.56 -0.67 -6.93
C TYR A 351 17.06 -0.59 -7.22
N GLU A 352 17.81 -1.68 -6.94
CA GLU A 352 19.25 -1.79 -7.21
C GLU A 352 19.56 -1.78 -8.71
N ARG A 353 18.76 -2.46 -9.54
CA ARG A 353 18.90 -2.41 -11.01
C ARG A 353 18.65 -1.02 -11.57
N ASP A 354 17.64 -0.32 -11.06
CA ASP A 354 17.36 1.04 -11.48
C ASP A 354 18.48 2.01 -11.06
N LEU A 355 19.01 1.88 -9.84
CA LEU A 355 20.15 2.67 -9.37
C LEU A 355 21.43 2.40 -10.17
N HIS A 356 21.65 1.15 -10.62
CA HIS A 356 22.69 0.83 -11.59
C HIS A 356 22.52 1.64 -12.88
N ASP A 357 21.33 1.58 -13.50
CA ASP A 357 21.10 2.24 -14.79
C ASP A 357 21.20 3.77 -14.67
N PHE A 358 20.72 4.33 -13.56
CA PHE A 358 20.87 5.76 -13.27
C PHE A 358 22.34 6.14 -13.12
N ALA A 359 23.13 5.33 -12.40
CA ALA A 359 24.56 5.56 -12.26
C ALA A 359 25.30 5.50 -13.61
N VAL A 360 24.95 4.54 -14.48
CA VAL A 360 25.50 4.46 -15.84
C VAL A 360 25.17 5.71 -16.64
N ARG A 361 23.91 6.15 -16.63
CA ARG A 361 23.47 7.36 -17.34
C ARG A 361 24.18 8.63 -16.85
N LEU A 362 24.52 8.68 -15.56
CA LEU A 362 25.24 9.80 -14.95
C LEU A 362 26.77 9.71 -15.07
N GLY A 363 27.32 8.62 -15.63
CA GLY A 363 28.77 8.39 -15.71
C GLY A 363 29.41 7.99 -14.38
N LEU A 364 28.63 7.52 -13.40
CA LEU A 364 29.09 7.13 -12.07
C LEU A 364 29.51 5.64 -12.05
N SER A 365 30.64 5.32 -12.68
CA SER A 365 31.06 3.91 -12.89
C SER A 365 31.30 3.12 -11.60
N ALA A 366 31.76 3.77 -10.52
CA ALA A 366 31.97 3.10 -9.23
C ALA A 366 30.63 2.68 -8.60
N ASP A 367 29.63 3.57 -8.64
CA ASP A 367 28.29 3.29 -8.16
C ASP A 367 27.60 2.22 -9.00
N ALA A 368 27.73 2.27 -10.33
CA ALA A 368 27.19 1.22 -11.20
C ALA A 368 27.72 -0.17 -10.78
N LYS A 369 29.03 -0.33 -10.57
CA LYS A 369 29.64 -1.58 -10.10
C LYS A 369 29.11 -2.00 -8.73
N ARG A 370 28.95 -1.05 -7.80
CA ARG A 370 28.37 -1.29 -6.47
C ARG A 370 26.94 -1.83 -6.57
N TRP A 371 26.12 -1.23 -7.42
CA TRP A 371 24.73 -1.64 -7.61
C TRP A 371 24.59 -2.98 -8.33
N THR A 372 25.48 -3.29 -9.28
CA THR A 372 25.58 -4.65 -9.86
C THR A 372 25.85 -5.69 -8.77
N ALA A 373 26.84 -5.46 -7.90
CA ALA A 373 27.16 -6.39 -6.83
C ALA A 373 26.01 -6.54 -5.81
N ALA A 374 25.33 -5.44 -5.46
CA ALA A 374 24.17 -5.47 -4.57
C ALA A 374 23.01 -6.29 -5.17
N ALA A 375 22.64 -6.03 -6.42
CA ALA A 375 21.58 -6.76 -7.12
C ALA A 375 21.90 -8.25 -7.26
N GLU A 376 23.14 -8.60 -7.60
CA GLU A 376 23.58 -10.00 -7.69
C GLU A 376 23.51 -10.72 -6.33
N ALA A 377 23.96 -10.07 -5.26
CA ALA A 377 23.88 -10.62 -3.91
C ALA A 377 22.42 -10.84 -3.49
N ARG A 378 21.54 -9.88 -3.76
CA ARG A 378 20.12 -9.99 -3.45
C ARG A 378 19.44 -11.08 -4.26
N ARG A 379 19.70 -11.18 -5.57
CA ARG A 379 19.15 -12.26 -6.40
C ARG A 379 19.53 -13.63 -5.85
N LYS A 380 20.80 -13.84 -5.50
CA LYS A 380 21.27 -15.09 -4.88
C LYS A 380 20.54 -15.39 -3.56
N ALA A 381 20.29 -14.37 -2.74
CA ALA A 381 19.54 -14.52 -1.50
C ALA A 381 18.05 -14.84 -1.74
N ILE A 382 17.42 -14.20 -2.72
CA ILE A 382 16.05 -14.50 -3.16
C ILE A 382 15.95 -15.97 -3.61
N ASP A 383 16.86 -16.43 -4.47
CA ASP A 383 16.87 -17.82 -4.93
C ASP A 383 17.15 -18.82 -3.81
N ARG A 384 17.97 -18.46 -2.82
CA ARG A 384 18.32 -19.33 -1.70
C ARG A 384 17.17 -19.50 -0.70
N TYR A 385 16.56 -18.39 -0.29
CA TYR A 385 15.64 -18.38 0.85
C TYR A 385 14.17 -18.32 0.44
N LEU A 386 13.87 -17.74 -0.72
CA LEU A 386 12.49 -17.48 -1.14
C LEU A 386 12.03 -18.44 -2.23
N TRP A 387 12.91 -18.93 -3.12
CA TRP A 387 12.51 -19.91 -4.13
C TRP A 387 12.33 -21.31 -3.53
N ARG A 388 11.13 -21.89 -3.69
CA ARG A 388 10.82 -23.27 -3.28
C ARG A 388 10.72 -24.16 -4.50
N ALA A 389 11.81 -24.83 -4.84
CA ALA A 389 11.88 -25.74 -5.99
C ALA A 389 10.85 -26.89 -5.89
N ASP A 390 10.59 -27.40 -4.69
CA ASP A 390 9.59 -28.44 -4.42
C ASP A 390 8.15 -27.96 -4.63
N ARG A 391 7.90 -26.65 -4.52
CA ARG A 391 6.60 -26.02 -4.77
C ARG A 391 6.50 -25.41 -6.16
N GLY A 392 7.64 -25.08 -6.78
CA GLY A 392 7.72 -24.36 -8.05
C GLY A 392 7.27 -22.90 -7.96
N MET A 393 7.50 -22.23 -6.82
CA MET A 393 7.09 -20.85 -6.57
C MET A 393 7.95 -20.18 -5.49
N TYR A 394 7.91 -18.85 -5.44
CA TYR A 394 8.52 -18.08 -4.36
C TYR A 394 7.59 -18.01 -3.15
N MET A 395 8.15 -18.22 -1.96
CA MET A 395 7.48 -18.16 -0.66
C MET A 395 8.23 -17.20 0.24
N ASP A 396 7.54 -16.52 1.16
CA ASP A 396 8.21 -15.73 2.19
C ASP A 396 9.04 -16.64 3.11
N TYR A 397 10.05 -16.09 3.76
CA TYR A 397 10.91 -16.85 4.66
C TYR A 397 10.81 -16.32 6.08
N ASP A 398 10.33 -17.14 7.01
CA ASP A 398 10.36 -16.87 8.45
C ASP A 398 11.81 -17.09 8.93
N PHE A 399 12.55 -15.99 9.08
CA PHE A 399 13.95 -16.05 9.47
C PHE A 399 14.13 -16.28 10.97
N VAL A 400 13.05 -16.11 11.77
CA VAL A 400 13.06 -16.39 13.20
C VAL A 400 12.90 -17.89 13.44
N ALA A 401 11.96 -18.54 12.73
CA ALA A 401 11.78 -19.98 12.77
C ALA A 401 12.74 -20.76 11.85
N GLY A 402 13.47 -20.07 10.98
CA GLY A 402 14.42 -20.67 10.04
C GLY A 402 13.73 -21.54 8.97
N LYS A 403 12.52 -21.17 8.55
CA LYS A 403 11.73 -21.97 7.60
C LYS A 403 10.96 -21.10 6.60
N PRO A 404 10.72 -21.61 5.38
CA PRO A 404 9.82 -20.96 4.43
C PRO A 404 8.36 -21.01 4.90
N SER A 405 7.58 -20.00 4.52
CA SER A 405 6.12 -19.96 4.63
C SER A 405 5.45 -21.03 3.77
N ASP A 406 4.27 -21.47 4.17
CA ASP A 406 3.37 -22.35 3.43
C ASP A 406 2.16 -21.61 2.82
N TYR A 407 2.07 -20.29 3.04
CA TYR A 407 0.99 -19.44 2.57
C TYR A 407 1.19 -19.01 1.11
N ASN A 408 0.34 -19.47 0.20
CA ASN A 408 0.43 -19.08 -1.21
C ASN A 408 -0.10 -17.65 -1.38
N PHE A 409 0.73 -16.73 -1.86
CA PHE A 409 0.37 -15.32 -2.00
C PHE A 409 0.77 -14.78 -3.38
N VAL A 410 -0.03 -13.86 -3.93
CA VAL A 410 0.17 -13.33 -5.29
C VAL A 410 1.50 -12.57 -5.45
N SER A 411 2.15 -12.16 -4.35
CA SER A 411 3.48 -11.57 -4.39
C SER A 411 4.55 -12.52 -4.94
N SER A 412 4.28 -13.83 -5.05
CA SER A 412 5.15 -14.80 -5.73
C SER A 412 5.47 -14.42 -7.20
N TYR A 413 4.70 -13.52 -7.81
CA TYR A 413 4.95 -13.01 -9.17
C TYR A 413 5.81 -11.73 -9.22
N TYR A 414 6.08 -11.07 -8.08
CA TYR A 414 6.92 -9.86 -8.05
C TYR A 414 8.34 -10.10 -8.59
N PRO A 415 8.99 -11.26 -8.40
CA PRO A 415 10.28 -11.57 -9.02
C PRO A 415 10.25 -11.49 -10.55
N LEU A 416 9.11 -11.74 -11.20
CA LEU A 416 8.96 -11.55 -12.65
C LEU A 416 9.00 -10.05 -13.00
N TRP A 417 8.19 -9.24 -12.33
CA TRP A 417 8.19 -7.78 -12.57
C TRP A 417 9.55 -7.12 -12.29
N ALA A 418 10.26 -7.60 -11.26
CA ALA A 418 11.58 -7.12 -10.92
C ALA A 418 12.68 -7.60 -11.89
N GLY A 419 12.41 -8.67 -12.66
CA GLY A 419 13.39 -9.35 -13.52
C GLY A 419 14.42 -10.15 -12.72
N ALA A 420 14.03 -10.68 -11.57
CA ALA A 420 14.88 -11.48 -10.68
C ALA A 420 14.84 -12.97 -11.03
N ALA A 421 13.71 -13.46 -11.54
CA ALA A 421 13.52 -14.87 -11.85
C ALA A 421 14.29 -15.33 -13.08
N SER A 422 14.71 -16.59 -13.12
CA SER A 422 15.17 -17.26 -14.32
C SER A 422 13.98 -17.59 -15.26
N PRO A 423 14.23 -17.86 -16.55
CA PRO A 423 13.17 -18.35 -17.46
C PRO A 423 12.46 -19.61 -16.95
N GLU A 424 13.19 -20.53 -16.31
CA GLU A 424 12.65 -21.77 -15.75
C GLU A 424 11.75 -21.49 -14.53
N GLN A 425 12.18 -20.62 -13.63
CA GLN A 425 11.38 -20.17 -12.49
C GLN A 425 10.10 -19.47 -12.98
N ALA A 426 10.19 -18.66 -14.03
CA ALA A 426 9.05 -17.98 -14.63
C ALA A 426 8.06 -18.94 -15.30
N ALA A 427 8.55 -19.93 -16.04
CA ALA A 427 7.71 -20.98 -16.61
C ALA A 427 7.01 -21.81 -15.50
N SER A 428 7.71 -22.09 -14.41
CA SER A 428 7.13 -22.76 -13.24
C SER A 428 6.03 -21.91 -12.58
N LEU A 429 6.27 -20.61 -12.37
CA LEU A 429 5.28 -19.69 -11.81
C LEU A 429 4.04 -19.54 -12.71
N ARG A 430 4.22 -19.46 -14.03
CA ARG A 430 3.10 -19.45 -14.98
C ARG A 430 2.14 -20.63 -14.74
N ASN A 431 2.69 -21.82 -14.47
CA ASN A 431 1.88 -23.01 -14.18
C ASN A 431 1.15 -22.95 -12.82
N LYS A 432 1.41 -21.92 -11.99
CA LYS A 432 0.75 -21.66 -10.71
C LYS A 432 -0.38 -20.64 -10.79
N LEU A 433 -0.66 -20.08 -11.97
CA LEU A 433 -1.79 -19.17 -12.19
C LEU A 433 -3.13 -19.69 -11.62
N PRO A 434 -3.49 -21.00 -11.77
CA PRO A 434 -4.76 -21.52 -11.26
C PRO A 434 -4.99 -21.35 -9.74
N LEU A 435 -3.92 -21.16 -8.95
CA LEU A 435 -4.06 -20.90 -7.51
C LEU A 435 -4.79 -19.57 -7.25
N PHE A 436 -4.51 -18.55 -8.06
CA PHE A 436 -4.95 -17.17 -7.84
C PHE A 436 -5.95 -16.68 -8.88
N GLU A 437 -5.88 -17.21 -10.10
CA GLU A 437 -6.72 -16.75 -11.20
C GLU A 437 -8.18 -17.13 -10.98
N ARG A 438 -9.05 -16.12 -11.05
CA ARG A 438 -10.50 -16.24 -10.99
C ARG A 438 -11.08 -15.42 -12.13
N LYS A 439 -12.40 -15.47 -12.29
CA LYS A 439 -13.14 -14.73 -13.32
C LYS A 439 -12.77 -13.24 -13.42
N GLY A 440 -12.45 -12.62 -12.29
CA GLY A 440 -12.15 -11.19 -12.21
C GLY A 440 -10.68 -10.80 -12.33
N GLY A 441 -9.77 -11.75 -12.49
CA GLY A 441 -8.32 -11.54 -12.42
C GLY A 441 -7.68 -12.34 -11.28
N LEU A 442 -6.58 -11.85 -10.73
CA LEU A 442 -5.82 -12.52 -9.68
C LEU A 442 -6.30 -12.10 -8.29
N GLN A 443 -6.68 -13.07 -7.47
CA GLN A 443 -6.94 -12.87 -6.04
C GLN A 443 -5.62 -12.90 -5.23
N MET A 444 -5.65 -12.36 -4.01
CA MET A 444 -4.44 -12.16 -3.19
C MET A 444 -3.78 -13.45 -2.71
N SER A 445 -4.56 -14.45 -2.32
CA SER A 445 -4.09 -15.74 -1.78
C SER A 445 -5.04 -16.87 -2.16
N ASP A 446 -4.77 -18.11 -1.78
CA ASP A 446 -5.73 -19.21 -1.86
C ASP A 446 -6.45 -19.48 -0.53
N HIS A 447 -6.38 -18.53 0.41
CA HIS A 447 -6.95 -18.63 1.75
C HIS A 447 -7.97 -17.51 2.00
N ASP A 448 -9.21 -17.89 2.30
CA ASP A 448 -10.27 -16.94 2.69
C ASP A 448 -10.22 -16.73 4.21
N SER A 449 -9.36 -15.81 4.63
CA SER A 449 -9.23 -15.41 6.04
C SER A 449 -10.37 -14.47 6.48
N GLY A 450 -11.17 -13.97 5.54
CA GLY A 450 -12.09 -12.85 5.76
C GLY A 450 -11.41 -11.48 5.83
N ALA A 451 -10.07 -11.41 5.74
CA ALA A 451 -9.31 -10.17 5.69
C ALA A 451 -9.25 -9.60 4.26
N GLN A 452 -9.01 -8.30 4.14
CA GLN A 452 -9.13 -7.60 2.86
C GLN A 452 -8.04 -7.93 1.83
N TRP A 453 -6.86 -8.33 2.30
CA TRP A 453 -5.71 -8.69 1.46
C TRP A 453 -5.55 -10.20 1.32
N ASP A 454 -6.67 -10.92 1.24
CA ASP A 454 -6.75 -12.37 1.07
C ASP A 454 -7.86 -12.74 0.08
N ALA A 455 -8.00 -14.04 -0.24
CA ALA A 455 -9.13 -14.50 -1.05
C ALA A 455 -10.47 -14.08 -0.43
N PRO A 456 -11.51 -13.79 -1.24
CA PRO A 456 -11.56 -13.83 -2.71
C PRO A 456 -11.19 -12.48 -3.36
N PHE A 457 -10.56 -11.57 -2.62
CA PHE A 457 -10.33 -10.20 -3.08
C PHE A 457 -9.07 -10.09 -3.93
N GLY A 458 -9.07 -9.11 -4.83
CA GLY A 458 -7.95 -8.76 -5.68
C GLY A 458 -7.85 -7.25 -5.84
N TRP A 459 -6.62 -6.80 -6.07
CA TRP A 459 -6.24 -5.39 -6.01
C TRP A 459 -5.48 -5.01 -7.28
N ALA A 460 -5.65 -3.77 -7.72
CA ALA A 460 -5.03 -3.30 -8.95
C ALA A 460 -3.50 -3.37 -8.92
N PRO A 461 -2.81 -2.98 -7.83
CA PRO A 461 -1.35 -3.08 -7.70
C PRO A 461 -0.80 -4.48 -8.01
N THR A 462 -1.37 -5.50 -7.36
CA THR A 462 -0.86 -6.87 -7.44
C THR A 462 -1.19 -7.52 -8.78
N ASN A 463 -2.36 -7.22 -9.34
CA ASN A 463 -2.70 -7.63 -10.71
C ASN A 463 -1.73 -7.00 -11.72
N TRP A 464 -1.46 -5.70 -11.65
CA TRP A 464 -0.52 -5.03 -12.54
C TRP A 464 0.88 -5.66 -12.50
N LEU A 465 1.45 -5.84 -11.30
CA LEU A 465 2.80 -6.36 -11.15
C LEU A 465 2.91 -7.79 -11.68
N ALA A 466 1.94 -8.66 -11.38
CA ALA A 466 1.93 -10.02 -11.91
C ALA A 466 1.76 -10.04 -13.45
N ILE A 467 0.81 -9.28 -13.99
CA ILE A 467 0.54 -9.21 -15.44
C ILE A 467 1.75 -8.66 -16.19
N LYS A 468 2.32 -7.55 -15.71
CA LYS A 468 3.50 -6.93 -16.31
C LYS A 468 4.72 -7.85 -16.23
N GLY A 469 4.89 -8.56 -15.12
CA GLY A 469 5.95 -9.56 -14.98
C GLY A 469 5.80 -10.74 -15.95
N LEU A 470 4.58 -11.24 -16.14
CA LEU A 470 4.29 -12.29 -17.13
C LEU A 470 4.57 -11.80 -18.56
N ASP A 471 4.17 -10.57 -18.89
CA ASP A 471 4.41 -9.94 -20.18
C ASP A 471 5.93 -9.79 -20.46
N ASP A 472 6.69 -9.32 -19.47
CA ASP A 472 8.15 -9.15 -19.57
C ASP A 472 8.91 -10.46 -19.77
N TYR A 473 8.34 -11.58 -19.34
CA TYR A 473 8.91 -12.92 -19.54
C TYR A 473 8.37 -13.64 -20.78
N GLY A 474 7.64 -12.94 -21.65
CA GLY A 474 7.14 -13.47 -22.93
C GLY A 474 5.84 -14.25 -22.84
N PHE A 475 5.18 -14.30 -21.68
CA PHE A 475 3.87 -14.94 -21.50
C PHE A 475 2.72 -14.00 -21.90
N HIS A 476 2.82 -13.40 -23.08
CA HIS A 476 1.92 -12.34 -23.56
C HIS A 476 0.44 -12.77 -23.61
N ALA A 477 0.16 -14.04 -23.95
CA ALA A 477 -1.21 -14.55 -24.01
C ALA A 477 -1.87 -14.57 -22.62
N ASP A 478 -1.14 -15.02 -21.59
CA ASP A 478 -1.61 -15.05 -20.21
C ASP A 478 -1.74 -13.61 -19.66
N ALA A 479 -0.75 -12.76 -19.91
CA ALA A 479 -0.80 -11.35 -19.51
C ALA A 479 -2.02 -10.62 -20.10
N ARG A 480 -2.28 -10.77 -21.41
CA ARG A 480 -3.46 -10.16 -22.05
C ARG A 480 -4.77 -10.75 -21.58
N ARG A 481 -4.81 -12.05 -21.25
CA ARG A 481 -6.02 -12.70 -20.72
C ARG A 481 -6.37 -12.13 -19.34
N LEU A 482 -5.40 -12.11 -18.43
CA LEU A 482 -5.57 -11.52 -17.09
C LEU A 482 -5.89 -10.02 -17.15
N ALA A 483 -5.26 -9.28 -18.06
CA ALA A 483 -5.58 -7.87 -18.30
C ALA A 483 -7.05 -7.67 -18.69
N ARG A 484 -7.58 -8.47 -19.63
CA ARG A 484 -9.00 -8.43 -20.03
C ARG A 484 -9.93 -8.77 -18.87
N GLU A 485 -9.61 -9.79 -18.07
CA GLU A 485 -10.43 -10.20 -16.93
C GLU A 485 -10.54 -9.09 -15.88
N PHE A 486 -9.41 -8.46 -15.54
CA PHE A 486 -9.36 -7.41 -14.54
C PHE A 486 -10.01 -6.10 -15.04
N THR A 487 -9.71 -5.65 -16.26
CA THR A 487 -10.35 -4.44 -16.82
C THR A 487 -11.85 -4.64 -16.99
N ALA A 488 -12.30 -5.83 -17.42
CA ALA A 488 -13.73 -6.12 -17.51
C ALA A 488 -14.42 -6.16 -16.14
N THR A 489 -13.71 -6.49 -15.07
CA THR A 489 -14.23 -6.37 -13.69
C THR A 489 -14.48 -4.91 -13.31
N ILE A 490 -13.55 -4.02 -13.66
CA ILE A 490 -13.70 -2.58 -13.45
C ILE A 490 -14.87 -2.05 -14.29
N ASP A 491 -14.92 -2.36 -15.60
CA ASP A 491 -15.98 -1.89 -16.50
C ASP A 491 -17.37 -2.37 -16.07
N ARG A 492 -17.50 -3.63 -15.64
CA ARG A 492 -18.77 -4.16 -15.10
C ARG A 492 -19.19 -3.47 -13.81
N SER A 493 -18.24 -3.22 -12.91
CA SER A 493 -18.54 -2.57 -11.64
C SER A 493 -18.96 -1.11 -11.86
N PHE A 494 -18.22 -0.41 -12.73
CA PHE A 494 -18.52 0.96 -13.13
C PHE A 494 -19.89 1.07 -13.81
N ALA A 495 -20.24 0.15 -14.70
CA ALA A 495 -21.57 0.15 -15.33
C ALA A 495 -22.70 -0.16 -14.34
N ALA A 496 -22.42 -0.85 -13.24
CA ALA A 496 -23.42 -1.19 -12.23
C ALA A 496 -23.74 -0.02 -11.28
N ASP A 497 -22.74 0.76 -10.85
CA ASP A 497 -22.93 1.79 -9.81
C ASP A 497 -22.33 3.17 -10.13
N GLY A 498 -21.69 3.33 -11.30
CA GLY A 498 -21.06 4.59 -11.73
C GLY A 498 -19.74 4.90 -11.04
N THR A 499 -19.11 3.94 -10.36
CA THR A 499 -17.89 4.18 -9.56
C THR A 499 -16.76 3.18 -9.85
N ILE A 500 -15.52 3.66 -9.71
CA ILE A 500 -14.32 2.81 -9.59
C ILE A 500 -13.96 2.71 -8.11
N ARG A 501 -13.51 1.54 -7.67
CA ARG A 501 -13.29 1.24 -6.25
C ARG A 501 -11.86 0.82 -5.94
N GLU A 502 -11.54 0.84 -4.66
CA GLU A 502 -10.27 0.44 -4.06
C GLU A 502 -9.91 -1.02 -4.39
N LYS A 503 -10.87 -1.94 -4.24
CA LYS A 503 -10.67 -3.39 -4.41
C LYS A 503 -11.92 -4.08 -4.93
N TYR A 504 -11.71 -5.31 -5.42
CA TYR A 504 -12.73 -6.08 -6.14
C TYR A 504 -12.75 -7.53 -5.69
N ASN A 505 -13.90 -8.18 -5.83
CA ASN A 505 -14.06 -9.60 -5.62
C ASN A 505 -13.75 -10.35 -6.92
N MET A 506 -12.67 -11.12 -6.92
CA MET A 506 -12.16 -11.80 -8.12
C MET A 506 -13.00 -13.01 -8.49
N ALA A 507 -13.67 -13.65 -7.51
CA ALA A 507 -14.53 -14.79 -7.76
C ALA A 507 -15.78 -14.39 -8.56
N SER A 508 -16.45 -13.31 -8.16
CA SER A 508 -17.62 -12.77 -8.87
C SER A 508 -17.24 -11.89 -10.07
N GLY A 509 -16.07 -11.28 -10.03
CA GLY A 509 -15.59 -10.31 -11.01
C GLY A 509 -16.38 -8.99 -10.94
N ASN A 510 -16.59 -8.48 -9.73
CA ASN A 510 -17.31 -7.22 -9.47
C ASN A 510 -16.82 -6.52 -8.18
N ALA A 511 -17.45 -5.40 -7.83
CA ALA A 511 -17.18 -4.60 -6.64
C ALA A 511 -17.83 -5.10 -5.33
N ASP A 512 -18.49 -6.27 -5.31
CA ASP A 512 -19.15 -6.81 -4.12
C ASP A 512 -18.12 -7.41 -3.14
N VAL A 513 -17.62 -6.55 -2.25
CA VAL A 513 -16.57 -6.85 -1.27
C VAL A 513 -17.18 -6.86 0.13
N LYS A 514 -17.09 -8.00 0.82
CA LYS A 514 -17.61 -8.21 2.18
C LYS A 514 -16.50 -8.71 3.09
N ILE A 515 -15.90 -7.80 3.85
CA ILE A 515 -14.78 -8.09 4.74
C ILE A 515 -15.30 -8.38 6.14
N SER A 516 -14.90 -9.51 6.70
CA SER A 516 -15.31 -9.94 8.05
C SER A 516 -14.22 -9.69 9.09
N ALA A 517 -12.95 -9.54 8.67
CA ALA A 517 -11.79 -9.30 9.53
C ALA A 517 -11.03 -8.02 9.13
N GLY A 518 -10.90 -7.07 10.06
CA GLY A 518 -10.17 -5.81 9.84
C GLY A 518 -11.00 -4.68 9.21
N TYR A 519 -10.36 -3.88 8.34
CA TYR A 519 -10.95 -2.69 7.74
C TYR A 519 -12.02 -3.05 6.69
N LYS A 520 -13.25 -2.58 6.91
CA LYS A 520 -14.44 -3.07 6.18
C LYS A 520 -14.87 -2.22 4.99
N ALA A 521 -14.35 -1.00 4.83
CA ALA A 521 -14.81 -0.10 3.77
C ALA A 521 -14.20 -0.47 2.41
N ASN A 522 -14.94 -0.16 1.34
CA ASN A 522 -14.46 -0.23 -0.04
C ASN A 522 -14.63 1.15 -0.69
N VAL A 523 -13.52 1.88 -0.77
CA VAL A 523 -13.49 3.32 -1.05
C VAL A 523 -13.68 3.62 -2.54
N ILE A 524 -14.39 4.72 -2.86
CA ILE A 524 -14.70 5.18 -4.23
C ILE A 524 -13.59 6.10 -4.77
N GLY A 525 -13.34 6.02 -6.09
CA GLY A 525 -12.50 6.93 -6.88
C GLY A 525 -11.10 6.42 -7.22
N PHE A 526 -10.74 5.20 -6.86
CA PHE A 526 -9.39 4.91 -6.37
C PHE A 526 -8.23 5.06 -7.38
N GLY A 527 -7.20 5.83 -7.02
CA GLY A 527 -6.08 6.26 -7.86
C GLY A 527 -5.25 5.13 -8.47
N TRP A 528 -4.91 4.08 -7.71
CA TRP A 528 -4.24 2.92 -8.32
C TRP A 528 -5.13 2.18 -9.32
N SER A 529 -6.46 2.21 -9.14
CA SER A 529 -7.38 1.42 -9.96
C SER A 529 -7.49 2.11 -11.31
N ASN A 530 -7.58 3.43 -11.27
CA ASN A 530 -7.50 4.31 -12.44
C ASN A 530 -6.18 4.08 -13.19
N GLY A 531 -5.04 4.18 -12.50
CA GLY A 531 -3.73 4.09 -13.15
C GLY A 531 -3.45 2.71 -13.75
N VAL A 532 -3.74 1.64 -13.01
CA VAL A 532 -3.57 0.27 -13.51
C VAL A 532 -4.53 -0.03 -14.66
N TYR A 533 -5.78 0.44 -14.61
CA TYR A 533 -6.73 0.27 -15.71
C TYR A 533 -6.17 0.83 -17.02
N LEU A 534 -5.64 2.06 -17.00
CA LEU A 534 -5.02 2.68 -18.18
C LEU A 534 -3.81 1.88 -18.69
N LYS A 535 -2.96 1.39 -17.80
CA LYS A 535 -1.80 0.56 -18.20
C LYS A 535 -2.21 -0.77 -18.82
N LEU A 536 -3.23 -1.43 -18.28
CA LEU A 536 -3.75 -2.68 -18.82
C LEU A 536 -4.46 -2.47 -20.16
N GLN A 537 -5.22 -1.39 -20.32
CA GLN A 537 -5.79 -1.02 -21.63
C GLN A 537 -4.68 -0.79 -22.67
N GLY A 538 -3.61 -0.08 -22.31
CA GLY A 538 -2.44 0.09 -23.17
C GLY A 538 -1.77 -1.24 -23.56
N LEU A 539 -1.72 -2.22 -22.65
CA LEU A 539 -1.22 -3.57 -22.95
C LEU A 539 -2.11 -4.29 -23.98
N LEU A 540 -3.44 -4.14 -23.88
CA LEU A 540 -4.40 -4.78 -24.78
C LEU A 540 -4.42 -4.17 -26.18
N GLN A 541 -3.98 -2.92 -26.33
CA GLN A 541 -3.92 -2.21 -27.61
C GLN A 541 -2.64 -2.50 -28.39
N LYS A 542 -1.60 -3.05 -27.76
CA LYS A 542 -0.40 -3.50 -28.47
C LYS A 542 -0.78 -4.65 -29.43
N PRO A 543 -0.22 -4.70 -30.65
CA PRO A 543 -0.47 -5.79 -31.59
C PRO A 543 -0.13 -7.14 -30.96
#